data_AF-B7FJ91-F1
#
_entry.id   AF-B7FJ91-F1
#
_cell.length_a   1.000
_cell.length_b   1.000
_cell.length_c   1.000
_cell.angle_alpha   90.00
_cell.angle_beta   90.00
_cell.angle_gamma   90.00
#
_symmetry.space_group_name_H-M   'P 1'
#
loop_
_entity.id
_entity.type
_entity.pdbx_description
1 polymer ?
#
loop_
_entity_poly.entity_id
_entity_poly.type
_entity_poly.pdbx_seq_one_letter_code
_entity_poly.pdbx_strand_id
1 'polypeptide(L)'
;MGSVSLKIGDGTARFKRATLCSSAVNILMIFCVITTNLFALYAFTSSSSKNHTTTNTNNSNLNLHKNISLVSEQVSLILREIDLSQKKLAQMEKQLLGYESIDLSRPNIANELKIFLQRHQLPLGKDSRTGITEMVSSVGHSCEKSADLLSQFMSYKASGACPDDWSVAQKLILKGCEPLPRRRCFSKTVSKSGFFPFPVSLWKPLGNNTFNWEWFEL
;
A
#
# COMPACT_ATOMS: atom_id res chain seq x y z
N MET A 1 -21.33 8.79 64.80
CA MET A 1 -21.39 8.07 63.51
C MET A 1 -19.97 8.06 62.97
N GLY A 2 -19.15 7.09 63.36
CA GLY A 2 -18.87 5.92 62.55
C GLY A 2 -17.37 5.90 62.19
N SER A 3 -16.52 5.61 63.18
CA SER A 3 -15.11 5.31 62.98
C SER A 3 -14.98 3.89 62.44
N VAL A 4 -14.28 3.72 61.32
CA VAL A 4 -13.88 2.39 60.84
C VAL A 4 -12.36 2.34 60.88
N SER A 5 -11.87 1.67 61.92
CA SER A 5 -10.48 1.34 62.12
C SER A 5 -10.13 0.17 61.20
N LEU A 6 -9.37 0.41 60.13
CA LEU A 6 -8.77 -0.68 59.36
C LEU A 6 -7.55 -1.18 60.12
N LYS A 7 -7.75 -2.32 60.78
CA LYS A 7 -6.72 -3.09 61.46
C LYS A 7 -5.77 -3.67 60.40
N ILE A 8 -4.67 -2.96 60.12
CA ILE A 8 -3.55 -3.51 59.37
C ILE A 8 -2.99 -4.65 60.23
N GLY A 9 -3.19 -5.88 59.77
CA GLY A 9 -2.62 -7.06 60.41
C GLY A 9 -1.11 -7.08 60.19
N ASP A 10 -0.38 -7.15 61.30
CA ASP A 10 1.02 -7.56 61.35
C ASP A 10 1.16 -9.00 60.83
N GLY A 11 1.28 -9.12 59.52
CA GLY A 11 1.64 -10.35 58.82
C GLY A 11 3.01 -10.18 58.19
N THR A 12 4.05 -10.58 58.91
CA THR A 12 5.43 -10.64 58.44
C THR A 12 5.59 -11.68 57.32
N ALA A 13 5.22 -11.31 56.09
CA ALA A 13 5.59 -12.07 54.91
C ALA A 13 7.04 -11.74 54.54
N ARG A 14 7.99 -12.42 55.19
CA ARG A 14 9.37 -12.50 54.71
C ARG A 14 9.35 -13.12 53.31
N PHE A 15 9.54 -12.29 52.29
CA PHE A 15 9.91 -12.78 50.97
C PHE A 15 11.28 -13.48 51.07
N LYS A 16 11.27 -14.82 51.16
CA LYS A 16 12.47 -15.62 50.92
C LYS A 16 12.88 -15.40 49.46
N ARG A 17 14.10 -14.91 49.26
CA ARG A 17 14.79 -14.84 47.96
C ARG A 17 14.82 -16.24 47.34
N ALA A 18 13.96 -16.49 46.37
CA ALA A 18 14.05 -17.65 45.48
C ALA A 18 15.00 -17.31 44.32
N THR A 19 16.26 -16.99 44.61
CA THR A 19 17.23 -16.56 43.57
C THR A 19 18.29 -17.61 43.24
N LEU A 20 18.16 -18.84 43.72
CA LEU A 20 19.14 -19.90 43.45
C LEU A 20 18.67 -20.98 42.46
N CYS A 21 17.37 -21.06 42.15
CA CYS A 21 16.87 -21.99 41.13
C CYS A 21 16.65 -21.31 39.75
N SER A 22 16.50 -19.99 39.73
CA SER A 22 16.29 -19.22 38.48
C SER A 22 17.58 -19.08 37.65
N SER A 23 18.75 -19.01 38.29
CA SER A 23 20.03 -18.92 37.57
C SER A 23 20.37 -20.22 36.83
N ALA A 24 20.14 -21.38 37.45
CA ALA A 24 20.39 -22.68 36.83
C ALA A 24 19.51 -22.90 35.59
N VAL A 25 18.23 -22.50 35.65
CA VAL A 25 17.32 -22.57 34.50
C VAL A 25 17.74 -21.61 33.39
N ASN A 26 18.18 -20.39 33.73
CA ASN A 26 18.70 -19.44 32.75
C ASN A 26 20.01 -19.91 32.10
N ILE A 27 20.91 -20.53 32.86
CA ILE A 27 22.15 -21.12 32.34
C ILE A 27 21.84 -22.28 31.40
N LEU A 28 20.88 -23.15 31.76
CA LEU A 28 20.44 -24.25 30.92
C LEU A 28 19.82 -23.74 29.61
N MET A 29 19.00 -22.69 29.67
CA MET A 29 18.43 -22.05 28.48
C MET A 29 19.51 -21.48 27.55
N ILE A 30 20.50 -20.77 28.10
CA ILE A 30 21.64 -20.25 27.33
C ILE A 30 22.45 -21.41 26.71
N PHE A 31 22.71 -22.48 27.46
CA PHE A 31 23.43 -23.64 26.96
C PHE A 31 22.68 -24.35 25.82
N CYS A 32 21.35 -24.47 25.90
CA CYS A 32 20.53 -25.00 24.81
C CYS A 32 20.60 -24.12 23.55
N VAL A 33 20.57 -22.79 23.70
CA VAL A 33 20.70 -21.87 22.56
C VAL A 33 22.10 -21.94 21.93
N ILE A 34 23.16 -21.99 22.75
CA ILE A 34 24.53 -22.10 22.26
C ILE A 34 24.73 -23.44 21.53
N THR A 35 24.30 -24.55 22.12
CA THR A 35 24.46 -25.88 21.52
C THR A 35 23.66 -26.06 20.24
N THR A 36 22.43 -25.55 20.16
CA THR A 36 21.63 -25.55 18.91
C THR A 36 22.25 -24.67 17.83
N ASN A 37 22.79 -23.50 18.18
CA ASN A 37 23.48 -22.63 17.24
C ASN A 37 24.82 -23.24 16.77
N LEU A 38 25.60 -23.84 17.67
CA LEU A 38 26.83 -24.57 17.33
C LEU A 38 26.54 -25.78 16.45
N PHE A 39 25.45 -26.51 16.71
CA PHE A 39 25.04 -27.64 15.88
C PHE A 39 24.59 -27.18 14.49
N ALA A 40 23.85 -26.05 14.39
CA ALA A 40 23.51 -25.45 13.11
C ALA A 40 24.77 -25.03 12.34
N LEU A 41 25.71 -24.34 13.00
CA LEU A 41 26.99 -23.94 12.41
C LEU A 41 27.81 -25.17 11.98
N TYR A 42 27.82 -26.24 12.79
CA TYR A 42 28.45 -27.52 12.42
C TYR A 42 27.76 -28.17 11.22
N ALA A 43 26.44 -28.17 11.14
CA ALA A 43 25.70 -28.70 9.99
C ALA A 43 26.00 -27.91 8.70
N PHE A 44 26.06 -26.58 8.78
CA PHE A 44 26.40 -25.73 7.64
C PHE A 44 27.87 -25.84 7.23
N THR A 45 28.80 -25.98 8.17
CA THR A 45 30.24 -26.11 7.87
C THR A 45 30.64 -27.53 7.45
N SER A 46 30.02 -28.57 8.02
CA SER A 46 30.24 -29.97 7.64
C SER A 46 29.63 -30.29 6.27
N SER A 47 28.53 -29.63 5.89
CA SER A 47 28.00 -29.66 4.53
C SER A 47 28.91 -28.92 3.53
N SER A 48 29.73 -27.96 4.00
CA SER A 48 30.75 -27.28 3.19
C SER A 48 32.07 -28.07 3.09
N SER A 49 32.33 -29.02 4.00
CA SER A 49 33.57 -29.82 4.03
C SER A 49 33.45 -31.16 3.26
N LYS A 50 33.08 -31.08 1.99
CA LYS A 50 33.55 -32.04 0.98
C LYS A 50 34.17 -31.21 -0.12
N ASN A 51 35.49 -31.01 -0.05
CA ASN A 51 36.41 -31.20 -1.16
C ASN A 51 37.87 -31.03 -0.69
N HIS A 52 38.56 -32.17 -0.72
CA HIS A 52 39.97 -32.42 -1.00
C HIS A 52 41.00 -31.28 -0.87
N THR A 53 42.05 -31.59 -0.12
CA THR A 53 43.33 -30.89 0.00
C THR A 53 44.00 -30.61 -1.37
N THR A 54 44.51 -29.39 -1.61
CA THR A 54 45.95 -29.03 -1.80
C THR A 54 46.18 -27.63 -2.43
N THR A 55 46.92 -26.80 -1.67
CA THR A 55 47.97 -25.77 -2.00
C THR A 55 47.74 -24.50 -2.89
N ASN A 56 48.33 -23.40 -2.39
CA ASN A 56 48.87 -22.17 -3.02
C ASN A 56 47.99 -20.91 -3.28
N THR A 57 47.86 -20.09 -2.23
CA THR A 57 48.23 -18.65 -2.08
C THR A 57 48.33 -17.64 -3.25
N ASN A 58 47.60 -17.77 -4.37
CA ASN A 58 47.39 -16.66 -5.33
C ASN A 58 45.91 -16.43 -5.71
N ASN A 59 44.96 -17.07 -5.02
CA ASN A 59 43.56 -17.22 -5.47
C ASN A 59 42.52 -16.31 -4.78
N SER A 60 42.89 -15.31 -3.98
CA SER A 60 41.91 -14.51 -3.24
C SER A 60 41.03 -13.63 -4.15
N ASN A 61 41.60 -13.00 -5.19
CA ASN A 61 40.84 -12.16 -6.12
C ASN A 61 39.97 -12.95 -7.10
N LEU A 62 40.40 -14.16 -7.50
CA LEU A 62 39.66 -15.01 -8.45
C LEU A 62 38.51 -15.76 -7.78
N ASN A 63 38.66 -16.11 -6.49
CA ASN A 63 37.58 -16.64 -5.67
C ASN A 63 36.52 -15.58 -5.36
N LEU A 64 36.89 -14.32 -5.10
CA LEU A 64 35.93 -13.23 -4.92
C LEU A 64 35.11 -13.02 -6.21
N HIS A 65 35.74 -12.99 -7.38
CA HIS A 65 35.05 -12.87 -8.67
C HIS A 65 34.15 -14.06 -9.01
N LYS A 66 34.56 -15.29 -8.70
CA LYS A 66 33.71 -16.49 -8.84
C LYS A 66 32.53 -16.47 -7.88
N ASN A 67 32.75 -16.02 -6.65
CA ASN A 67 31.68 -15.89 -5.67
C ASN A 67 30.69 -14.80 -6.08
N ILE A 68 31.17 -13.67 -6.61
CA ILE A 68 30.32 -12.61 -7.16
C ILE A 68 29.56 -13.10 -8.41
N SER A 69 30.20 -13.87 -9.31
CA SER A 69 29.52 -14.42 -10.49
C SER A 69 28.46 -15.44 -10.13
N LEU A 70 28.73 -16.32 -9.16
CA LEU A 70 27.77 -17.30 -8.64
C LEU A 70 26.61 -16.64 -7.88
N VAL A 71 26.89 -15.62 -7.08
CA VAL A 71 25.86 -14.83 -6.39
C VAL A 71 24.99 -14.08 -7.41
N SER A 72 25.59 -13.49 -8.45
CA SER A 72 24.85 -12.84 -9.54
C SER A 72 23.96 -13.83 -10.29
N GLU A 73 24.45 -15.04 -10.55
CA GLU A 73 23.68 -16.10 -11.21
C GLU A 73 22.49 -16.55 -10.35
N GLN A 74 22.71 -16.81 -9.07
CA GLN A 74 21.64 -17.17 -8.13
C GLN A 74 20.61 -16.05 -7.97
N VAL A 75 21.02 -14.79 -7.87
CA VAL A 75 20.11 -13.64 -7.80
C VAL A 75 19.28 -13.53 -9.07
N SER A 76 19.87 -13.76 -10.26
CA SER A 76 19.12 -13.74 -11.52
C SER A 76 18.06 -14.85 -11.61
N LEU A 77 18.36 -16.05 -11.08
CA LEU A 77 17.41 -17.15 -10.99
C LEU A 77 16.29 -16.84 -10.00
N ILE A 78 16.61 -16.26 -8.86
CA ILE A 78 15.61 -15.82 -7.86
C ILE A 78 14.68 -14.76 -8.47
N LEU A 79 15.23 -13.74 -9.12
CA LEU A 79 14.44 -12.69 -9.77
C LEU A 79 13.53 -13.27 -10.86
N ARG A 80 14.02 -14.23 -11.64
CA ARG A 80 13.25 -14.93 -12.66
C ARG A 80 12.10 -15.74 -12.05
N GLU A 81 12.37 -16.48 -10.97
CA GLU A 81 11.34 -17.26 -10.28
C GLU A 81 10.28 -16.35 -9.63
N ILE A 82 10.70 -15.20 -9.10
CA ILE A 82 9.78 -14.17 -8.59
C ILE A 82 8.91 -13.62 -9.73
N ASP A 83 9.49 -13.26 -10.88
CA ASP A 83 8.72 -12.75 -12.03
C ASP A 83 7.73 -13.81 -12.56
N LEU A 84 8.15 -15.07 -12.64
CA LEU A 84 7.28 -16.20 -12.99
C LEU A 84 6.15 -16.37 -11.97
N SER A 85 6.46 -16.30 -10.67
CA SER A 85 5.46 -16.40 -9.60
C SER A 85 4.46 -15.26 -9.66
N GLN A 86 4.91 -14.03 -9.90
CA GLN A 86 4.05 -12.86 -10.06
C GLN A 86 3.13 -12.99 -11.28
N LYS A 87 3.67 -13.42 -12.43
CA LYS A 87 2.88 -13.69 -13.64
C LYS A 87 1.82 -14.77 -13.41
N LYS A 88 2.20 -15.86 -12.74
CA LYS A 88 1.27 -16.95 -12.40
C LYS A 88 0.18 -16.48 -11.44
N LEU A 89 0.53 -15.64 -10.46
CA LEU A 89 -0.45 -15.02 -9.55
C LEU A 89 -1.43 -14.14 -10.30
N ALA A 90 -0.95 -13.25 -11.19
CA ALA A 90 -1.82 -12.40 -12.01
C ALA A 90 -2.73 -13.22 -12.94
N GLN A 91 -2.24 -14.33 -13.49
CA GLN A 91 -3.04 -15.25 -14.30
C GLN A 91 -4.12 -15.96 -13.46
N MET A 92 -3.76 -16.48 -12.28
CA MET A 92 -4.72 -17.11 -11.37
C MET A 92 -5.76 -16.11 -10.89
N GLU A 93 -5.35 -14.88 -10.58
CA GLU A 93 -6.24 -13.80 -10.18
C GLU A 93 -7.23 -13.47 -11.31
N LYS A 94 -6.75 -13.36 -12.55
CA LYS A 94 -7.62 -13.18 -13.73
C LYS A 94 -8.61 -14.34 -13.90
N GLN A 95 -8.19 -15.58 -13.66
CA GLN A 95 -9.09 -16.74 -13.77
C GLN A 95 -10.11 -16.83 -12.62
N LEU A 96 -9.70 -16.46 -11.40
CA LEU A 96 -10.53 -16.58 -10.21
C LEU A 96 -11.57 -15.45 -10.11
N LEU A 97 -11.16 -14.23 -10.45
CA LEU A 97 -11.99 -13.04 -10.34
C LEU A 97 -12.63 -12.65 -11.68
N GLY A 98 -12.20 -13.23 -12.81
CA GLY A 98 -12.82 -13.04 -14.13
C GLY A 98 -12.80 -11.62 -14.66
N TYR A 99 -12.01 -10.72 -14.05
CA TYR A 99 -12.02 -9.29 -14.37
C TYR A 99 -10.94 -8.94 -15.40
N GLU A 100 -11.32 -8.16 -16.41
CA GLU A 100 -10.38 -7.42 -17.26
C GLU A 100 -10.00 -6.07 -16.62
N SER A 101 -8.70 -5.84 -16.45
CA SER A 101 -8.19 -4.54 -16.03
C SER A 101 -8.04 -3.60 -17.23
N ILE A 102 -8.10 -2.29 -16.98
CA ILE A 102 -7.89 -1.28 -18.01
C ILE A 102 -6.41 -1.33 -18.44
N ASP A 103 -6.15 -1.68 -19.69
CA ASP A 103 -4.80 -1.67 -20.25
C ASP A 103 -4.32 -0.24 -20.52
N LEU A 104 -3.45 0.25 -19.64
CA LEU A 104 -2.85 1.59 -19.70
C LEU A 104 -1.90 1.81 -20.89
N SER A 105 -1.59 0.76 -21.64
CA SER A 105 -0.66 0.80 -22.78
C SER A 105 -1.34 1.23 -24.09
N ARG A 106 -2.68 1.32 -24.11
CA ARG A 106 -3.43 1.71 -25.31
C ARG A 106 -3.14 3.18 -25.67
N PRO A 107 -2.97 3.52 -26.95
CA PRO A 107 -2.57 4.87 -27.37
C PRO A 107 -3.63 5.95 -27.15
N ASN A 108 -4.91 5.57 -27.01
CA ASN A 108 -6.04 6.50 -26.86
C ASN A 108 -6.36 6.85 -25.40
N ILE A 109 -5.41 6.70 -24.47
CA ILE A 109 -5.64 6.90 -23.04
C ILE A 109 -5.20 8.29 -22.61
N ALA A 110 -6.11 9.04 -21.99
CA ALA A 110 -5.82 10.35 -21.42
C ALA A 110 -4.73 10.29 -20.34
N ASN A 111 -3.81 11.25 -20.37
CA ASN A 111 -2.71 11.33 -19.41
C ASN A 111 -3.20 11.39 -17.95
N GLU A 112 -4.27 12.14 -17.68
CA GLU A 112 -4.87 12.24 -16.34
C GLU A 112 -5.38 10.89 -15.83
N LEU A 113 -5.92 10.03 -16.71
CA LEU A 113 -6.38 8.69 -16.35
C LEU A 113 -5.20 7.80 -15.94
N LYS A 114 -4.09 7.88 -16.68
CA LYS A 114 -2.85 7.17 -16.35
C LYS A 114 -2.30 7.58 -14.98
N ILE A 115 -2.31 8.89 -14.70
CA ILE A 115 -1.86 9.42 -13.41
C ILE A 115 -2.84 9.00 -12.31
N PHE A 116 -4.15 9.05 -12.55
CA PHE A 116 -5.16 8.67 -11.55
C PHE A 116 -4.99 7.21 -11.12
N LEU A 117 -4.90 6.29 -12.09
CA LEU A 117 -4.71 4.85 -11.87
C LEU A 117 -3.30 4.48 -11.38
N GLN A 118 -2.37 5.43 -11.33
CA GLN A 118 -1.03 5.19 -10.80
C GLN A 118 -1.10 4.88 -9.30
N ARG A 119 -0.19 4.01 -8.84
CA ARG A 119 0.00 3.77 -7.41
C ARG A 119 0.59 5.00 -6.74
N HIS A 120 -0.06 5.48 -5.69
CA HIS A 120 0.39 6.62 -4.91
C HIS A 120 0.85 6.17 -3.53
N GLN A 121 2.01 6.67 -3.08
CA GLN A 121 2.49 6.39 -1.73
C GLN A 121 1.52 6.96 -0.69
N LEU A 122 1.29 6.22 0.39
CA LEU A 122 0.49 6.72 1.50
C LEU A 122 1.23 7.88 2.19
N PRO A 123 0.57 9.03 2.40
CA PRO A 123 1.20 10.19 3.04
C PRO A 123 1.61 9.91 4.50
N LEU A 124 0.96 8.94 5.15
CA LEU A 124 1.21 8.55 6.53
C LEU A 124 2.20 7.36 6.66
N GLY A 125 2.77 6.89 5.55
CA GLY A 125 3.64 5.72 5.52
C GLY A 125 2.89 4.39 5.56
N LYS A 126 3.59 3.33 6.00
CA LYS A 126 3.09 1.95 5.99
C LYS A 126 1.98 1.74 7.01
N ASP A 127 0.85 1.18 6.57
CA ASP A 127 -0.21 0.75 7.49
C ASP A 127 0.29 -0.40 8.39
N SER A 128 0.04 -0.33 9.70
CA SER A 128 0.47 -1.33 10.68
C SER A 128 -0.31 -2.64 10.55
N ARG A 129 -1.56 -2.59 10.08
CA ARG A 129 -2.43 -3.76 9.95
C ARG A 129 -2.21 -4.52 8.65
N THR A 130 -2.23 -3.82 7.52
CA THR A 130 -2.15 -4.44 6.18
C THR A 130 -0.73 -4.43 5.61
N GLY A 131 0.17 -3.61 6.16
CA GLY A 131 1.52 -3.45 5.64
C GLY A 131 1.58 -2.73 4.29
N ILE A 132 0.47 -2.18 3.80
CA ILE A 132 0.38 -1.49 2.52
C ILE A 132 1.09 -0.14 2.60
N THR A 133 1.94 0.15 1.61
CA THR A 133 2.66 1.43 1.46
C THR A 133 2.11 2.30 0.35
N GLU A 134 1.36 1.71 -0.59
CA GLU A 134 0.82 2.38 -1.78
C GLU A 134 -0.68 2.15 -1.90
N MET A 135 -1.42 3.20 -2.27
CA MET A 135 -2.85 3.14 -2.55
C MET A 135 -3.08 3.30 -4.05
N VAL A 136 -4.10 2.60 -4.56
CA VAL A 136 -4.56 2.73 -5.94
C VAL A 136 -5.96 3.33 -5.91
N SER A 137 -6.25 4.23 -6.84
CA SER A 137 -7.60 4.73 -7.03
C SER A 137 -8.53 3.63 -7.56
N SER A 138 -9.75 3.53 -7.05
CA SER A 138 -10.76 2.63 -7.61
C SER A 138 -11.41 3.24 -8.85
N VAL A 139 -11.69 2.38 -9.83
CA VAL A 139 -12.52 2.67 -11.01
C VAL A 139 -13.46 1.49 -11.19
N GLY A 140 -14.71 1.76 -11.58
CA GLY A 140 -15.69 0.71 -11.83
C GLY A 140 -15.20 -0.31 -12.87
N HIS A 141 -15.39 -1.60 -12.61
CA HIS A 141 -14.88 -2.64 -13.51
C HIS A 141 -15.50 -2.55 -14.92
N SER A 142 -16.80 -2.23 -15.00
CA SER A 142 -17.52 -2.03 -16.27
C SER A 142 -16.99 -0.86 -17.10
N CYS A 143 -16.16 0.03 -16.52
CA CYS A 143 -15.51 1.11 -17.25
C CYS A 143 -14.55 0.59 -18.34
N GLU A 144 -14.00 -0.63 -18.20
CA GLU A 144 -13.10 -1.23 -19.19
C GLU A 144 -13.77 -1.30 -20.58
N LYS A 145 -15.05 -1.72 -20.62
CA LYS A 145 -15.87 -1.79 -21.84
C LYS A 145 -16.17 -0.43 -22.48
N SER A 146 -15.91 0.64 -21.75
CA SER A 146 -16.15 2.03 -22.18
C SER A 146 -14.91 2.90 -22.03
N ALA A 147 -13.73 2.30 -22.20
CA ALA A 147 -12.43 2.98 -22.06
C ALA A 147 -12.30 4.25 -22.92
N ASP A 148 -12.87 4.28 -24.14
CA ASP A 148 -12.83 5.48 -24.99
C ASP A 148 -13.62 6.65 -24.39
N LEU A 149 -14.84 6.39 -23.89
CA LEU A 149 -15.65 7.41 -23.21
C LEU A 149 -15.01 7.84 -21.90
N LEU A 150 -14.35 6.91 -21.19
CA LEU A 150 -13.60 7.22 -19.97
C LEU A 150 -12.39 8.12 -20.28
N SER A 151 -11.68 7.84 -21.36
CA SER A 151 -10.56 8.66 -21.83
C SER A 151 -11.03 10.07 -22.19
N GLN A 152 -12.15 10.19 -22.91
CA GLN A 152 -12.79 11.48 -23.19
C GLN A 152 -13.22 12.20 -21.91
N PHE A 153 -13.79 11.48 -20.94
CA PHE A 153 -14.13 12.06 -19.63
C PHE A 153 -12.87 12.51 -18.86
N MET A 154 -11.71 11.91 -19.10
CA MET A 154 -10.46 12.27 -18.42
C MET A 154 -9.58 13.24 -19.23
N SER A 155 -10.02 13.73 -20.39
CA SER A 155 -9.27 14.69 -21.21
C SER A 155 -9.46 16.15 -20.73
N TYR A 156 -9.36 16.39 -19.42
CA TYR A 156 -9.43 17.72 -18.82
C TYR A 156 -8.04 18.27 -18.49
N LYS A 157 -7.93 19.58 -18.31
CA LYS A 157 -6.71 20.22 -17.84
C LYS A 157 -6.69 20.26 -16.31
N ALA A 158 -5.70 19.63 -15.68
CA ALA A 158 -5.49 19.75 -14.24
C ALA A 158 -5.31 21.23 -13.83
N SER A 159 -5.92 21.62 -12.71
CA SER A 159 -5.94 23.00 -12.22
C SER A 159 -6.50 24.04 -13.21
N GLY A 160 -7.24 23.59 -14.24
CA GLY A 160 -8.03 24.44 -15.12
C GLY A 160 -9.50 24.44 -14.72
N ALA A 161 -10.35 25.13 -15.50
CA ALA A 161 -11.79 24.97 -15.39
C ALA A 161 -12.21 23.58 -15.90
N CYS A 162 -13.14 22.93 -15.20
CA CYS A 162 -13.69 21.66 -15.68
C CYS A 162 -14.53 21.88 -16.96
N PRO A 163 -14.38 21.02 -17.99
CA PRO A 163 -15.24 21.03 -19.16
C PRO A 163 -16.65 20.51 -18.84
N ASP A 164 -17.64 20.97 -19.60
CA ASP A 164 -19.07 20.66 -19.45
C ASP A 164 -19.46 19.30 -20.05
N ASP A 165 -18.78 18.24 -19.62
CA ASP A 165 -18.99 16.89 -20.18
C ASP A 165 -19.97 16.04 -19.37
N TRP A 166 -21.04 16.65 -18.85
CA TRP A 166 -22.08 15.97 -18.08
C TRP A 166 -22.68 14.78 -18.86
N SER A 167 -22.93 14.97 -20.15
CA SER A 167 -23.48 13.92 -21.01
C SER A 167 -22.57 12.70 -21.15
N VAL A 168 -21.24 12.89 -21.08
CA VAL A 168 -20.26 11.79 -21.11
C VAL A 168 -20.26 11.06 -19.77
N ALA A 169 -20.30 11.81 -18.65
CA ALA A 169 -20.40 11.27 -17.31
C ALA A 169 -21.65 10.38 -17.16
N GLN A 170 -22.80 10.89 -17.59
CA GLN A 170 -24.07 10.16 -17.55
C GLN A 170 -24.01 8.88 -18.40
N LYS A 171 -23.43 8.94 -19.61
CA LYS A 171 -23.25 7.74 -20.45
C LYS A 171 -22.35 6.69 -19.79
N LEU A 172 -21.32 7.11 -19.06
CA LEU A 172 -20.45 6.20 -18.32
C LEU A 172 -21.22 5.54 -17.16
N ILE A 173 -21.97 6.33 -16.38
CA ILE A 173 -22.81 5.81 -15.29
C ILE A 173 -23.85 4.81 -15.82
N LEU A 174 -24.52 5.13 -16.93
CA LEU A 174 -25.48 4.22 -17.59
C LEU A 174 -24.82 2.91 -18.07
N LYS A 175 -23.52 2.92 -18.35
CA LYS A 175 -22.74 1.72 -18.68
C LYS A 175 -22.20 0.99 -17.44
N GLY A 176 -22.58 1.41 -16.24
CA GLY A 176 -22.15 0.83 -14.97
C GLY A 176 -20.72 1.21 -14.57
N CYS A 177 -20.18 2.29 -15.11
CA CYS A 177 -18.85 2.81 -14.77
C CYS A 177 -18.93 3.64 -13.47
N GLU A 178 -19.17 2.96 -12.36
CA GLU A 178 -19.19 3.55 -11.01
C GLU A 178 -18.22 2.78 -10.10
N PRO A 179 -17.37 3.45 -9.31
CA PRO A 179 -17.22 4.91 -9.18
C PRO A 179 -16.50 5.56 -10.37
N LEU A 180 -16.89 6.80 -10.69
CA LEU A 180 -16.20 7.63 -11.68
C LEU A 180 -14.89 8.21 -11.11
N PRO A 181 -13.83 8.36 -11.93
CA PRO A 181 -12.60 8.99 -11.49
C PRO A 181 -12.82 10.43 -11.04
N ARG A 182 -12.31 10.77 -9.86
CA ARG A 182 -12.32 12.15 -9.36
C ARG A 182 -11.41 13.03 -10.21
N ARG A 183 -11.96 14.11 -10.76
CA ARG A 183 -11.20 15.09 -11.56
C ARG A 183 -10.46 16.11 -10.67
N ARG A 184 -9.29 16.55 -11.13
CA ARG A 184 -8.43 17.58 -10.49
C ARG A 184 -8.59 18.97 -11.14
N CYS A 185 -9.76 19.26 -11.70
CA CYS A 185 -10.10 20.57 -12.26
C CYS A 185 -10.95 21.37 -11.26
N PHE A 186 -11.00 22.69 -11.45
CA PHE A 186 -11.84 23.58 -10.66
C PHE A 186 -13.27 23.54 -11.19
N SER A 187 -14.22 23.31 -10.28
CA SER A 187 -15.64 23.45 -10.60
C SER A 187 -15.93 24.87 -11.08
N LYS A 188 -16.92 25.01 -11.95
CA LYS A 188 -17.34 26.32 -12.44
C LYS A 188 -17.79 27.18 -11.27
N THR A 189 -17.08 28.27 -11.03
CA THR A 189 -17.51 29.28 -10.07
C THR A 189 -18.68 30.03 -10.67
N VAL A 190 -19.87 29.84 -10.12
CA VAL A 190 -21.04 30.64 -10.48
C VAL A 190 -20.73 32.11 -10.14
N SER A 191 -20.88 33.01 -11.12
CA SER A 191 -20.68 34.44 -10.88
C SER A 191 -21.66 34.87 -9.79
N LYS A 192 -21.13 35.42 -8.70
CA LYS A 192 -21.89 35.98 -7.57
C LYS A 192 -22.59 37.29 -7.98
N SER A 193 -23.38 37.27 -9.03
CA SER A 193 -24.21 38.41 -9.44
C SER A 193 -25.42 38.49 -8.51
N GLY A 194 -25.48 39.54 -7.69
CA GLY A 194 -26.67 39.83 -6.87
C GLY A 194 -26.55 39.55 -5.37
N PHE A 195 -25.35 39.29 -4.84
CA PHE A 195 -25.18 39.27 -3.39
C PHE A 195 -25.17 40.69 -2.84
N PHE A 196 -26.16 41.02 -2.03
CA PHE A 196 -26.16 42.27 -1.26
C PHE A 196 -25.09 42.21 -0.17
N PRO A 197 -24.46 43.34 0.22
CA PRO A 197 -23.56 43.38 1.36
C PRO A 197 -24.31 43.05 2.66
N PHE A 198 -23.61 42.45 3.62
CA PHE A 198 -24.11 42.29 4.98
C PHE A 198 -24.41 43.67 5.60
N PRO A 199 -25.53 43.88 6.32
CA PRO A 199 -26.55 42.91 6.73
C PRO A 199 -27.74 42.77 5.77
N VAL A 200 -27.76 43.52 4.67
CA VAL A 200 -28.92 43.60 3.75
C VAL A 200 -29.20 42.24 3.07
N SER A 201 -28.18 41.39 2.93
CA SER A 201 -28.30 40.01 2.46
C SER A 201 -29.16 39.10 3.34
N LEU A 202 -29.39 39.45 4.61
CA LEU A 202 -30.20 38.63 5.53
C LEU A 202 -31.70 38.75 5.27
N TRP A 203 -32.13 39.84 4.64
CA TRP A 203 -33.54 40.23 4.59
C TRP A 203 -34.08 40.42 3.16
N LYS A 204 -33.23 40.39 2.14
CA LYS A 204 -33.65 40.44 0.73
C LYS A 204 -33.53 39.06 0.07
N PRO A 205 -34.60 38.55 -0.58
CA PRO A 205 -34.49 37.35 -1.39
C PRO A 205 -33.48 37.58 -2.52
N LEU A 206 -32.62 36.58 -2.75
CA LEU A 206 -31.73 36.58 -3.91
C LEU A 206 -32.61 36.71 -5.17
N GLY A 207 -32.22 37.61 -6.08
CA GLY A 207 -32.97 37.85 -7.31
C GLY A 207 -33.17 36.56 -8.10
N ASN A 208 -34.21 36.53 -8.95
CA ASN A 208 -34.71 35.38 -9.72
C ASN A 208 -33.74 34.88 -10.82
N ASN A 209 -32.44 34.90 -10.55
CA ASN A 209 -31.43 34.27 -11.39
C ASN A 209 -31.45 32.80 -11.02
N THR A 210 -32.28 32.03 -11.73
CA THR A 210 -32.35 30.57 -11.61
C THR A 210 -30.96 30.01 -11.92
N PHE A 211 -30.23 29.68 -10.87
CA PHE A 211 -28.95 29.00 -10.98
C PHE A 211 -29.24 27.57 -11.44
N ASN A 212 -28.67 27.17 -12.58
CA ASN A 212 -28.81 25.79 -13.03
C ASN A 212 -27.94 24.92 -12.11
N TRP A 213 -28.57 24.21 -11.18
CA TRP A 213 -27.93 23.33 -10.19
C TRP A 213 -27.45 22.00 -10.79
N GLU A 214 -27.40 21.89 -12.12
CA GLU A 214 -26.94 20.71 -12.88
C GLU A 214 -25.49 20.28 -12.56
N TRP A 215 -24.74 21.07 -11.79
CA TRP A 215 -23.32 20.88 -11.51
C TRP A 215 -22.99 20.33 -10.11
N PHE A 216 -23.99 20.14 -9.23
CA PHE A 216 -23.77 19.77 -7.82
C PHE A 216 -24.13 18.32 -7.45
N GLU A 217 -24.64 17.52 -8.38
CA GLU A 217 -24.80 16.07 -8.15
C GLU A 217 -23.61 15.31 -8.74
N LEU A 218 -22.62 15.05 -7.89
CA LEU A 218 -21.80 13.82 -7.79
C LEU A 218 -20.93 13.88 -6.53
#